data_AF-A0A2N2TXU3-F1
#
_entry.id   AF-A0A2N2TXU3-F1
#
_cell.length_a   1.000
_cell.length_b   1.000
_cell.length_c   1.000
_cell.angle_alpha   90.00
_cell.angle_beta   90.00
_cell.angle_gamma   90.00
#
_symmetry.space_group_name_H-M   'P 1'
#
loop_
_entity.id
_entity.type
_entity.pdbx_description
1 polymer ?
#
loop_
_entity_poly.entity_id
_entity_poly.type
_entity_poly.pdbx_seq_one_letter_code
_entity_poly.pdbx_strand_id
1 'polypeptide(L)'
;MSSHVDNSNKHKHLEFLQSAINRMAGNLFLLKGWSITLIAALFALAAKDTNKAYAALAYFPLLMFWTLDGYFLSQERCFRSLYDHVRRLDESQIDFSMDTRPFKSEHRNTWLGAMFSRTLLVYYVSLAVLLLVLMWFVR
;
A
#
# COMPACT_ATOMS: atom_id res chain seq x y z
N MET A 1 0.25 -25.35 -41.56
CA MET A 1 1.27 -25.29 -40.49
C MET A 1 0.86 -24.18 -39.53
N SER A 2 0.18 -24.51 -38.43
CA SER A 2 -0.15 -23.50 -37.40
C SER A 2 1.14 -23.15 -36.69
N SER A 3 1.68 -21.95 -36.89
CA SER A 3 2.80 -21.44 -36.11
C SER A 3 2.34 -21.32 -34.66
N HIS A 4 2.68 -22.31 -33.82
CA HIS A 4 2.55 -22.16 -32.38
C HIS A 4 3.44 -21.00 -31.97
N VAL A 5 2.82 -19.83 -31.70
CA VAL A 5 3.50 -18.71 -31.06
C VAL A 5 3.78 -19.15 -29.63
N ASP A 6 5.04 -19.51 -29.36
CA ASP A 6 5.51 -19.78 -28.01
C ASP A 6 5.39 -18.50 -27.18
N ASN A 7 4.52 -18.48 -26.17
CA ASN A 7 4.30 -17.31 -25.31
C ASN A 7 5.14 -17.37 -24.01
N SER A 8 6.26 -18.10 -24.03
CA SER A 8 7.11 -18.34 -22.86
C SER A 8 7.61 -17.04 -22.20
N ASN A 9 8.06 -16.06 -22.98
CA ASN A 9 8.58 -14.81 -22.42
C ASN A 9 7.47 -13.99 -21.78
N LYS A 10 6.30 -13.90 -22.44
CA LYS A 10 5.15 -13.19 -21.88
C LYS A 10 4.71 -13.78 -20.56
N HIS A 11 4.55 -15.10 -20.48
CA HIS A 11 4.21 -15.75 -19.21
C HIS A 11 5.25 -15.45 -18.14
N LYS A 12 6.55 -15.50 -18.49
CA LYS A 12 7.62 -15.24 -17.55
C LYS A 12 7.67 -13.80 -17.05
N HIS A 13 7.42 -12.83 -17.93
CA HIS A 13 7.36 -11.42 -17.55
C HIS A 13 6.18 -11.15 -16.61
N LEU A 14 5.01 -11.71 -16.91
CA LEU A 14 3.83 -11.63 -16.04
C LEU A 14 4.08 -12.26 -14.66
N GLU A 15 4.81 -13.39 -14.59
CA GLU A 15 5.23 -13.98 -13.31
C GLU A 15 6.10 -13.03 -12.48
N PHE A 16 7.08 -12.36 -13.11
CA PHE A 16 7.95 -11.41 -12.42
C PHE A 16 7.16 -10.20 -11.92
N LEU A 17 6.23 -9.67 -12.73
CA LEU A 17 5.35 -8.59 -12.33
C LEU A 17 4.44 -9.01 -11.17
N GLN A 18 3.88 -10.21 -11.21
CA GLN A 18 3.07 -10.75 -10.11
C GLN A 18 3.90 -10.90 -8.83
N SER A 19 5.16 -11.33 -8.92
CA SER A 19 6.08 -11.37 -7.78
C SER A 19 6.30 -9.99 -7.16
N ALA A 20 6.51 -8.96 -7.99
CA ALA A 20 6.62 -7.57 -7.52
C ALA A 20 5.33 -7.08 -6.83
N ILE A 21 4.15 -7.37 -7.41
CA ILE A 21 2.84 -7.04 -6.83
C ILE A 21 2.68 -7.72 -5.46
N ASN A 22 3.01 -9.00 -5.35
CA ASN A 22 2.93 -9.76 -4.10
C ASN A 22 3.86 -9.18 -3.02
N ARG A 23 5.07 -8.74 -3.39
CA ARG A 23 5.98 -8.06 -2.46
C ARG A 23 5.40 -6.74 -1.94
N MET A 24 4.77 -5.93 -2.81
CA MET A 24 4.13 -4.67 -2.37
C MET A 24 2.93 -4.94 -1.46
N ALA A 25 2.08 -5.91 -1.81
CA ALA A 25 0.94 -6.31 -0.98
C ALA A 25 1.39 -6.86 0.38
N GLY A 26 2.47 -7.65 0.42
CA GLY A 26 3.07 -8.16 1.65
C GLY A 26 3.60 -7.04 2.55
N ASN A 27 4.34 -6.09 2.00
CA ASN A 27 4.81 -4.92 2.75
C ASN A 27 3.64 -4.08 3.30
N LEU A 28 2.60 -3.86 2.49
CA LEU A 28 1.39 -3.15 2.91
C LEU A 28 0.70 -3.85 4.09
N PHE A 29 0.58 -5.18 4.04
CA PHE A 29 0.01 -5.96 5.14
C PHE A 29 0.86 -5.86 6.43
N LEU A 30 2.18 -5.96 6.31
CA LEU A 30 3.10 -5.81 7.45
C LEU A 30 3.00 -4.43 8.09
N LEU A 31 2.97 -3.36 7.29
CA LEU A 31 2.83 -1.98 7.80
C LEU A 31 1.53 -1.79 8.57
N LYS A 32 0.41 -2.35 8.09
CA LYS A 32 -0.86 -2.34 8.84
C LYS A 32 -0.73 -3.01 10.20
N GLY A 33 -0.08 -4.17 10.28
CA GLY A 33 0.20 -4.84 11.55
C GLY A 33 1.02 -3.97 12.50
N TRP A 34 2.13 -3.40 12.03
CA TRP A 34 2.98 -2.52 12.84
C TRP A 34 2.29 -1.24 13.29
N SER A 35 1.38 -0.69 12.47
CA SER A 35 0.60 0.49 12.83
C SER A 35 -0.25 0.24 14.07
N ILE A 36 -0.97 -0.89 14.12
CA ILE A 36 -1.82 -1.26 15.27
C ILE A 36 -0.95 -1.47 16.52
N THR A 37 0.15 -2.22 16.39
CA THR A 37 1.05 -2.52 17.51
C THR A 37 1.64 -1.26 18.15
N LEU A 38 2.20 -0.35 17.34
CA LEU A 38 2.82 0.88 17.87
C LEU A 38 1.80 1.85 18.46
N ILE A 39 0.64 1.98 17.81
CA ILE A 39 -0.44 2.83 18.32
C ILE A 39 -0.98 2.28 19.65
N ALA A 40 -1.20 0.97 19.76
CA ALA A 40 -1.65 0.34 21.00
C ALA A 40 -0.61 0.49 22.13
N ALA A 41 0.68 0.31 21.82
CA ALA A 41 1.76 0.46 22.81
C ALA A 41 1.85 1.90 23.35
N LEU A 42 1.81 2.90 22.47
CA LEU A 42 1.84 4.31 22.88
C LEU A 42 0.58 4.70 23.65
N PHE A 43 -0.58 4.17 23.25
CA PHE A 43 -1.83 4.40 23.98
C PHE A 43 -1.80 3.78 25.38
N ALA A 44 -1.32 2.53 25.51
CA ALA A 44 -1.18 1.89 26.81
C ALA A 44 -0.24 2.65 27.75
N LEU A 45 0.85 3.22 27.21
CA LEU A 45 1.75 4.09 27.96
C LEU A 45 1.05 5.39 28.39
N ALA A 46 0.31 6.03 27.48
CA ALA A 46 -0.44 7.26 27.78
C ALA A 46 -1.52 7.05 28.86
N ALA A 47 -2.20 5.90 28.85
CA ALA A 47 -3.21 5.55 29.84
C ALA A 47 -2.61 5.35 31.24
N LYS A 48 -1.36 4.88 31.34
CA LYS A 48 -0.66 4.70 32.62
C LYS A 48 -0.26 6.03 33.26
N ASP A 49 0.25 6.96 32.47
CA ASP A 49 0.84 8.21 32.99
C ASP A 49 -0.18 9.38 33.06
N THR A 50 -1.43 9.18 32.61
CA THR A 50 -2.52 10.19 32.51
C THR A 50 -2.13 11.47 31.76
N ASN A 51 -0.98 11.48 31.09
CA ASN A 51 -0.47 12.63 30.37
C ASN A 51 -0.95 12.60 28.93
N LYS A 52 -1.90 13.49 28.64
CA LYS A 52 -2.53 13.67 27.32
C LYS A 52 -1.52 13.97 26.20
N ALA A 53 -0.31 14.45 26.53
CA ALA A 53 0.76 14.63 25.55
C ALA A 53 1.22 13.30 24.92
N TYR A 54 1.24 12.20 25.68
CA TYR A 54 1.59 10.88 25.14
C TYR A 54 0.48 10.30 24.25
N ALA A 55 -0.78 10.64 24.54
CA ALA A 55 -1.89 10.25 23.65
C ALA A 55 -1.82 10.99 22.32
N ALA A 56 -1.43 12.27 22.32
CA ALA A 56 -1.14 13.03 21.09
C ALA A 56 0.03 12.42 20.29
N LEU A 57 1.03 11.83 20.96
CA LEU A 57 2.14 11.15 20.31
C LEU A 57 1.71 9.92 19.51
N ALA A 58 0.59 9.26 19.86
CA ALA A 58 0.05 8.13 19.10
C ALA A 58 -0.45 8.50 17.69
N TYR A 59 -0.70 9.79 17.42
CA TYR A 59 -1.04 10.27 16.07
C TYR A 59 0.17 10.30 15.13
N PHE A 60 1.38 10.41 15.67
CA PHE A 60 2.60 10.41 14.86
C PHE A 60 2.75 9.11 14.04
N PRO A 61 2.77 7.91 14.63
CA PRO A 61 2.82 6.68 13.84
C PRO A 61 1.58 6.51 12.96
N LEU A 62 0.40 6.98 13.38
CA LEU A 62 -0.80 6.93 12.55
C LEU A 62 -0.59 7.64 11.20
N LEU A 63 -0.11 8.88 11.22
CA LEU A 63 0.17 9.65 10.00
C LEU A 63 1.35 9.05 9.20
N MET A 64 2.41 8.65 9.90
CA MET A 64 3.57 8.01 9.27
C MET A 64 3.16 6.75 8.50
N PHE A 65 2.42 5.83 9.13
CA PHE A 65 1.96 4.62 8.47
C PHE A 65 0.97 4.93 7.35
N TRP A 66 0.09 5.92 7.49
CA TRP A 66 -0.82 6.29 6.40
C TRP A 66 -0.08 6.72 5.13
N THR A 67 0.97 7.54 5.29
CA THR A 67 1.80 7.95 4.15
C THR A 67 2.53 6.76 3.50
N LEU A 68 3.10 5.86 4.31
CA LEU A 68 3.80 4.65 3.83
C LEU A 68 2.85 3.67 3.14
N ASP A 69 1.67 3.39 3.72
CA ASP A 69 0.65 2.55 3.12
C ASP A 69 0.22 3.11 1.76
N GLY A 70 0.04 4.43 1.68
CA GLY A 70 -0.22 5.12 0.41
C GLY A 70 0.88 4.88 -0.63
N TYR A 71 2.14 4.90 -0.22
CA TYR A 71 3.28 4.68 -1.11
C TYR A 71 3.28 3.25 -1.66
N PHE A 72 3.17 2.24 -0.79
CA PHE A 72 3.16 0.85 -1.24
C PHE A 72 1.95 0.51 -2.11
N LEU A 73 0.78 1.07 -1.79
CA LEU A 73 -0.43 0.92 -2.60
C LEU A 73 -0.30 1.60 -3.97
N SER A 74 0.33 2.78 -4.03
CA SER A 74 0.66 3.48 -5.27
C SER A 74 1.56 2.61 -6.16
N GLN A 75 2.62 2.05 -5.59
CA GLN A 75 3.56 1.18 -6.31
C GLN A 75 2.88 -0.11 -6.80
N GLU A 76 2.09 -0.77 -5.96
CA GLU A 76 1.29 -1.96 -6.33
C GLU A 76 0.38 -1.67 -7.54
N ARG A 77 -0.30 -0.53 -7.54
CA ARG A 77 -1.20 -0.14 -8.64
C ARG A 77 -0.45 0.17 -9.94
N CYS A 78 0.73 0.77 -9.84
CA CYS A 78 1.60 0.98 -11.01
C CYS A 78 2.03 -0.37 -11.62
N PHE A 79 2.45 -1.33 -10.80
CA PHE A 79 2.80 -2.69 -11.28
C PHE A 79 1.60 -3.44 -11.86
N ARG A 80 0.40 -3.29 -11.28
CA ARG A 80 -0.83 -3.83 -11.88
C ARG A 80 -1.12 -3.23 -13.25
N SER A 81 -0.90 -1.93 -13.42
CA SER A 81 -1.12 -1.25 -14.70
C SER A 81 -0.10 -1.71 -15.75
N LEU A 82 1.17 -1.90 -15.35
CA LEU A 82 2.20 -2.52 -16.19
C LEU A 82 1.84 -3.97 -16.55
N TYR A 83 1.33 -4.76 -15.61
CA TYR A 83 0.84 -6.12 -15.87
C TYR A 83 -0.31 -6.11 -16.90
N ASP A 84 -1.28 -5.21 -16.74
CA ASP A 84 -2.41 -5.04 -17.65
C ASP A 84 -2.00 -4.58 -19.06
N HIS A 85 -0.87 -3.88 -19.16
CA HIS A 85 -0.26 -3.51 -20.43
C HIS A 85 0.45 -4.72 -21.07
N VAL A 86 1.36 -5.37 -20.34
CA VAL A 86 2.17 -6.49 -20.86
C VAL A 86 1.31 -7.66 -21.31
N ARG A 87 0.20 -7.96 -20.62
CA ARG A 87 -0.70 -9.06 -21.03
C ARG A 87 -1.33 -8.88 -22.42
N ARG A 88 -1.36 -7.65 -22.93
CA ARG A 88 -1.93 -7.29 -24.25
C ARG A 88 -0.88 -7.21 -25.35
N LEU A 89 0.42 -7.22 -25.00
CA LEU A 89 1.51 -7.20 -25.98
C LEU A 89 1.60 -8.53 -26.70
N ASP A 90 2.10 -8.50 -27.92
CA ASP A 90 2.51 -9.70 -28.65
C ASP A 90 3.83 -10.25 -28.09
N GLU A 91 4.08 -11.54 -28.28
CA GLU A 91 5.29 -12.19 -27.75
C GLU A 91 6.58 -11.50 -28.23
N SER A 92 6.60 -11.02 -29.47
CA SER A 92 7.76 -10.32 -30.07
C SER A 92 8.07 -8.97 -29.42
N GLN A 93 7.15 -8.42 -28.62
CA GLN A 93 7.30 -7.12 -27.96
C GLN A 93 7.67 -7.24 -26.48
N ILE A 94 7.82 -8.46 -25.95
CA ILE A 94 8.16 -8.68 -24.55
C ILE A 94 9.63 -8.33 -24.32
N ASP A 95 9.87 -7.28 -23.53
CA ASP A 95 11.20 -6.72 -23.26
C ASP A 95 11.66 -6.92 -21.80
N PHE A 96 10.83 -7.56 -20.96
CA PHE A 96 11.06 -7.76 -19.53
C PHE A 96 11.25 -6.48 -18.70
N SER A 97 10.86 -5.31 -19.23
CA SER A 97 10.97 -4.04 -18.51
C SER A 97 10.13 -4.04 -17.23
N MET A 98 10.71 -3.52 -16.15
CA MET A 98 10.05 -3.28 -14.86
C MET A 98 9.73 -1.80 -14.65
N ASP A 99 9.83 -1.00 -15.71
CA ASP A 99 9.59 0.44 -15.63
C ASP A 99 8.10 0.75 -15.51
N THR A 100 7.73 1.32 -14.36
CA THR A 100 6.36 1.71 -14.05
C THR A 100 6.08 3.20 -14.25
N ARG A 101 7.09 4.00 -14.60
CA ARG A 101 6.96 5.46 -14.80
C ARG A 101 5.82 5.84 -15.77
N PRO A 102 5.58 5.14 -16.89
CA PRO A 102 4.49 5.49 -17.80
C PRO A 102 3.09 5.46 -17.16
N PHE A 103 2.91 4.63 -16.12
CA PHE A 103 1.62 4.42 -15.46
C PHE A 103 1.41 5.32 -14.23
N LYS A 104 2.40 6.14 -13.84
CA LYS A 104 2.31 7.02 -12.67
C LYS A 104 1.38 8.22 -12.86
N SER A 105 1.08 8.58 -14.11
CA SER A 105 0.21 9.72 -14.46
C SER A 105 -1.26 9.44 -14.17
N GLU A 106 -1.67 8.19 -14.09
CA GLU A 106 -3.03 7.82 -13.71
C GLU A 106 -3.31 8.25 -12.26
N HIS A 107 -4.37 9.01 -12.03
CA HIS A 107 -4.70 9.56 -10.70
C HIS A 107 -4.70 8.47 -9.60
N ARG A 108 -5.28 7.30 -9.90
CA ARG A 108 -5.30 6.14 -8.98
C ARG A 108 -3.90 5.64 -8.61
N ASN A 109 -2.92 5.79 -9.50
CA ASN A 109 -1.55 5.31 -9.33
C ASN A 109 -0.64 6.35 -8.69
N THR A 110 -1.10 7.59 -8.54
CA THR A 110 -0.37 8.60 -7.79
C THR A 110 -0.35 8.27 -6.30
N TRP A 111 0.71 8.72 -5.62
CA TRP A 111 0.83 8.52 -4.17
C TRP A 111 -0.33 9.16 -3.40
N LEU A 112 -0.71 10.39 -3.75
CA LEU A 112 -1.85 11.08 -3.14
C LEU A 112 -3.16 10.35 -3.43
N GLY A 113 -3.41 9.93 -4.68
CA GLY A 113 -4.60 9.16 -5.03
C GLY A 113 -4.66 7.78 -4.34
N ALA A 114 -3.52 7.21 -3.96
CA ALA A 114 -3.45 6.02 -3.13
C ALA A 114 -3.76 6.32 -1.65
N MET A 115 -3.14 7.36 -1.07
CA MET A 115 -3.38 7.79 0.31
C MET A 115 -4.86 8.08 0.58
N PHE A 116 -5.54 8.76 -0.35
CA PHE A 116 -6.96 9.11 -0.25
C PHE A 116 -7.90 8.06 -0.87
N SER A 117 -7.42 6.84 -1.07
CA SER A 117 -8.29 5.76 -1.54
C SER A 117 -9.27 5.32 -0.46
N ARG A 118 -10.46 4.83 -0.89
CA ARG A 118 -11.52 4.39 0.03
C ARG A 118 -11.02 3.40 1.08
N THR A 119 -10.17 2.46 0.71
CA THR A 119 -9.64 1.43 1.63
C THR A 119 -8.74 2.02 2.71
N LEU A 120 -7.82 2.92 2.35
CA LEU A 120 -6.94 3.57 3.33
C LEU A 120 -7.69 4.60 4.17
N LEU A 121 -8.62 5.35 3.57
CA LEU A 121 -9.47 6.28 4.31
C LEU A 121 -10.28 5.57 5.39
N VAL A 122 -11.00 4.50 5.04
CA VAL A 122 -11.79 3.74 6.02
C VAL A 122 -10.90 3.24 7.16
N TYR A 123 -9.74 2.66 6.82
CA TYR A 123 -8.80 2.14 7.82
C TYR A 123 -8.27 3.25 8.74
N TYR A 124 -7.63 4.28 8.22
CA TYR A 124 -6.97 5.30 9.04
C TYR A 124 -7.95 6.26 9.73
N VAL A 125 -9.09 6.59 9.11
CA VAL A 125 -10.12 7.39 9.76
C VAL A 125 -10.76 6.62 10.90
N SER A 126 -11.07 5.31 10.73
CA SER A 126 -11.59 4.50 11.84
C SER A 126 -10.59 4.41 13.00
N LEU A 127 -9.30 4.30 12.70
CA LEU A 127 -8.24 4.24 13.71
C LEU A 127 -8.09 5.57 14.46
N ALA A 128 -8.17 6.69 13.72
CA ALA A 128 -8.13 8.03 14.30
C ALA A 128 -9.35 8.31 15.18
N VAL A 129 -10.56 7.92 14.74
CA VAL A 129 -11.79 8.03 15.55
C VAL A 129 -11.68 7.17 16.80
N LEU A 130 -11.17 5.95 16.70
CA LEU A 130 -10.94 5.08 17.86
C LEU A 130 -10.00 5.77 18.87
N LEU A 131 -8.88 6.33 18.42
CA LEU A 131 -7.96 7.07 19.30
C LEU A 131 -8.61 8.29 19.95
N LEU A 132 -9.44 9.04 19.22
CA LEU A 132 -10.18 10.17 19.76
C LEU A 132 -11.16 9.74 20.86
N VAL A 133 -11.92 8.68 20.62
CA VAL A 133 -12.87 8.11 21.59
C VAL A 133 -12.13 7.65 22.84
N LEU A 134 -11.05 6.89 22.66
CA LEU A 134 -10.23 6.40 23.75
C LEU A 134 -9.63 7.53 24.58
N MET A 135 -9.13 8.61 23.95
CA MET A 135 -8.67 9.81 24.67
C MET A 135 -9.77 10.51 25.47
N TRP A 136 -11.02 10.43 25.04
CA TRP A 136 -12.13 11.04 25.77
C TRP A 136 -12.52 10.22 27.02
N PHE A 137 -12.40 8.90 26.95
CA PHE A 137 -12.63 7.99 28.08
C PHE A 137 -11.46 7.94 29.07
N VAL A 138 -10.22 8.07 28.59
CA VAL A 138 -9.04 8.24 29.43
C VAL A 138 -9.02 9.69 29.92
N ARG A 139 -9.76 9.93 30.99
CA ARG A 139 -9.91 11.23 31.63
C ARG A 139 -9.24 11.24 33.00
#